data_AF-A0A3P8TBV7-F1
#
_entry.id   AF-A0A3P8TBV7-F1
#
_cell.length_a   1.000
_cell.length_b   1.000
_cell.length_c   1.000
_cell.angle_alpha   90.00
_cell.angle_beta   90.00
_cell.angle_gamma   90.00
#
_symmetry.space_group_name_H-M   'P 1'
#
loop_
_entity.id
_entity.type
_entity.pdbx_description
1 polymer ?
#
loop_
_entity_poly.entity_id
_entity_poly.type
_entity_poly.pdbx_seq_one_letter_code
_entity_poly.pdbx_strand_id
1 'polypeptide(L)'
;MVHLLLRRNWIGRIRLALTLAGLPFTVCSSGVGPAISCTPSYPFRATKTITSTSTSCCKLYTTSVRTMPSSATLHVKSRCPQYPGSKIKRLPVPDDKVDWSQKWPQYNPVNHTDPAVLKKPVWADAEIGVFSPKFNTVDAGVDRTGFEGTYKVENGKPLNPHGRTGVTGRGLLGRWGPNHAADPIVTRWKVDAKGAKILHSVSKRPILQFVAIKRKDCGEWAIPGGMVDPGEQVSLTLQREFSEEALNSLSVVPAERAKIHERINKLFKSPGFQVYKGYVDDPRNTDNAWMETVAVNFHDESGNSVSELPLQAGDDAGQVKWVDVDSSFALYASHSHFLELVAKERKAHW
;
A
#
# COMPACT_ATOMS: atom_id res chain seq x y z
N MET A 1 1.87 -12.64 43.10
CA MET A 1 0.97 -11.56 42.64
C MET A 1 0.89 -11.68 41.12
N VAL A 2 -0.18 -12.30 40.64
CA VAL A 2 -0.37 -12.71 39.24
C VAL A 2 -1.02 -11.54 38.50
N HIS A 3 -0.32 -10.94 37.54
CA HIS A 3 -0.94 -9.95 36.64
C HIS A 3 -1.53 -10.67 35.43
N LEU A 4 -2.86 -10.81 35.44
CA LEU A 4 -3.68 -11.13 34.28
C LEU A 4 -3.51 -10.03 33.22
N LEU A 5 -2.95 -10.36 32.06
CA LEU A 5 -3.05 -9.54 30.86
C LEU A 5 -4.41 -9.81 30.20
N LEU A 6 -5.34 -8.88 30.42
CA LEU A 6 -6.63 -8.82 29.75
C LEU A 6 -6.44 -8.72 28.23
N ARG A 7 -6.97 -9.72 27.52
CA ARG A 7 -7.20 -9.71 26.07
C ARG A 7 -7.99 -8.46 25.68
N ARG A 8 -7.39 -7.60 24.86
CA ARG A 8 -8.10 -6.51 24.19
C ARG A 8 -8.29 -6.91 22.73
N ASN A 9 -9.54 -7.16 22.35
CA ASN A 9 -9.94 -7.45 20.97
C ASN A 9 -9.58 -6.25 20.08
N TRP A 10 -8.80 -6.50 19.03
CA TRP A 10 -8.47 -5.51 18.00
C TRP A 10 -9.60 -5.47 16.96
N ILE A 11 -10.25 -4.32 16.90
CA ILE A 11 -11.16 -3.93 15.82
C ILE A 11 -10.58 -2.62 15.28
N GLY A 12 -9.89 -2.68 14.14
CA GLY A 12 -9.71 -1.51 13.31
C GLY A 12 -11.09 -1.05 12.87
N ARG A 13 -11.63 -0.01 13.49
CA ARG A 13 -12.89 0.61 13.08
C ARG A 13 -12.58 1.59 11.95
N ILE A 14 -12.69 1.15 10.72
CA ILE A 14 -12.84 2.08 9.59
C ILE A 14 -14.34 2.27 9.38
N ARG A 15 -14.80 3.52 9.52
CA ARG A 15 -16.21 3.89 9.35
C ARG A 15 -16.39 4.79 8.13
N LEU A 16 -17.25 4.28 7.24
CA LEU A 16 -18.19 4.95 6.34
C LEU A 16 -18.08 6.48 6.25
N ALA A 17 -17.64 6.99 5.10
CA ALA A 17 -18.02 8.32 4.64
C ALA A 17 -19.43 8.26 4.02
N LEU A 18 -20.45 8.61 4.80
CA LEU A 18 -21.81 8.85 4.29
C LEU A 18 -21.87 10.27 3.74
N THR A 19 -21.86 10.42 2.42
CA THR A 19 -22.25 11.66 1.74
C THR A 19 -23.78 11.74 1.67
N LEU A 20 -24.41 12.29 2.71
CA LEU A 20 -25.79 12.75 2.66
C LEU A 20 -25.82 14.17 2.08
N ALA A 21 -26.11 14.27 0.78
CA ALA A 21 -26.60 15.51 0.18
C ALA A 21 -28.12 15.39 0.02
N GLY A 22 -28.86 15.86 1.03
CA GLY A 22 -30.28 16.15 0.91
C GLY A 22 -30.47 17.51 0.22
N LEU A 23 -31.32 17.54 -0.80
CA LEU A 23 -31.95 18.76 -1.30
C LEU A 23 -33.47 18.59 -1.21
N PRO A 24 -34.20 19.67 -0.89
CA PRO A 24 -35.59 19.59 -0.46
C PRO A 24 -36.53 19.45 -1.66
N PHE A 25 -37.45 18.49 -1.60
CA PHE A 25 -38.64 18.49 -2.45
C PHE A 25 -39.77 19.23 -1.75
N THR A 26 -40.23 20.29 -2.41
CA THR A 26 -41.43 21.05 -2.11
C THR A 26 -42.69 20.21 -2.35
N VAL A 27 -43.64 20.30 -1.43
CA VAL A 27 -45.00 19.74 -1.51
C VAL A 27 -45.91 20.68 -2.31
N CYS A 28 -46.67 20.14 -3.27
CA CYS A 28 -48.12 20.36 -3.43
C CYS A 28 -48.73 19.60 -4.64
N SER A 29 -49.60 18.64 -4.31
CA SER A 29 -50.98 18.44 -4.79
C SER A 29 -51.36 18.19 -6.28
N SER A 30 -51.82 16.95 -6.51
CA SER A 30 -53.07 16.46 -7.16
C SER A 30 -53.51 16.86 -8.59
N GLY A 31 -53.85 15.85 -9.41
CA GLY A 31 -54.90 15.95 -10.45
C GLY A 31 -54.71 15.16 -11.77
N VAL A 32 -55.40 14.01 -11.90
CA VAL A 32 -56.10 13.38 -13.05
C VAL A 32 -55.76 13.82 -14.52
N GLY A 33 -55.56 12.84 -15.43
CA GLY A 33 -55.36 13.00 -16.91
C GLY A 33 -56.63 13.39 -17.72
N PRO A 34 -56.74 13.22 -19.07
CA PRO A 34 -55.93 12.43 -20.02
C PRO A 34 -55.63 13.06 -21.43
N ALA A 35 -54.88 12.31 -22.26
CA ALA A 35 -54.99 12.11 -23.73
C ALA A 35 -54.61 13.19 -24.81
N ILE A 36 -53.75 12.74 -25.73
CA ILE A 36 -53.65 12.96 -27.21
C ILE A 36 -52.79 14.11 -27.82
N SER A 37 -51.81 13.65 -28.62
CA SER A 37 -51.15 14.17 -29.84
C SER A 37 -50.72 15.64 -30.02
N CYS A 38 -49.42 15.84 -30.33
CA CYS A 38 -48.89 16.27 -31.64
C CYS A 38 -47.42 16.75 -31.53
N THR A 39 -46.51 16.10 -32.24
CA THR A 39 -45.22 16.66 -32.73
C THR A 39 -45.46 17.57 -33.94
N PRO A 40 -44.52 18.43 -34.46
CA PRO A 40 -43.05 18.33 -34.35
C PRO A 40 -42.26 19.67 -34.23
N SER A 41 -41.01 19.60 -33.73
CA SER A 41 -39.84 20.31 -34.31
C SER A 41 -38.54 19.98 -33.53
N TYR A 42 -37.54 19.50 -34.28
CA TYR A 42 -36.14 19.21 -33.89
C TYR A 42 -35.29 20.50 -33.83
N PRO A 43 -33.98 20.47 -33.47
CA PRO A 43 -33.40 20.09 -32.19
C PRO A 43 -32.39 21.15 -31.68
N PHE A 44 -32.22 21.32 -30.36
CA PHE A 44 -31.00 21.95 -29.83
C PHE A 44 -30.26 20.93 -28.95
N ARG A 45 -29.37 20.19 -29.60
CA ARG A 45 -28.47 19.23 -28.95
C ARG A 45 -27.28 20.02 -28.40
N ALA A 46 -27.39 20.51 -27.17
CA ALA A 46 -26.23 20.95 -26.42
C ALA A 46 -25.46 19.71 -25.95
N THR A 47 -24.46 19.31 -26.72
CA THR A 47 -23.38 18.41 -26.29
C THR A 47 -22.69 19.05 -25.09
N LYS A 48 -23.08 18.66 -23.87
CA LYS A 48 -22.21 18.83 -22.71
C LYS A 48 -21.08 17.83 -22.86
N THR A 49 -20.02 18.30 -23.51
CA THR A 49 -18.68 17.74 -23.40
C THR A 49 -18.40 17.59 -21.91
N ILE A 50 -18.41 16.34 -21.43
CA ILE A 50 -17.82 16.02 -20.13
C ILE A 50 -16.34 16.25 -20.33
N THR A 51 -15.88 17.44 -19.98
CA THR A 51 -14.47 17.74 -19.80
C THR A 51 -13.97 16.79 -18.72
N SER A 52 -13.30 15.73 -19.16
CA SER A 52 -12.45 14.90 -18.31
C SER A 52 -11.56 15.84 -17.50
N THR A 53 -11.88 15.98 -16.21
CA THR A 53 -10.99 16.61 -15.26
C THR A 53 -9.73 15.76 -15.24
N SER A 54 -8.68 16.27 -15.89
CA SER A 54 -7.33 15.71 -15.85
C SER A 54 -6.93 15.50 -14.39
N THR A 55 -7.12 14.28 -13.93
CA THR A 55 -6.69 13.84 -12.60
C THR A 55 -5.18 13.82 -12.68
N SER A 56 -4.55 14.76 -11.98
CA SER A 56 -3.12 14.99 -11.96
C SER A 56 -2.39 13.74 -11.45
N CYS A 57 -2.10 12.80 -12.33
CA CYS A 57 -1.24 11.67 -12.03
C CYS A 57 0.17 12.20 -11.74
N CYS A 58 0.76 11.79 -10.61
CA CYS A 58 2.15 12.11 -10.31
C CYS A 58 3.05 11.59 -11.43
N LYS A 59 3.89 12.45 -12.02
CA LYS A 59 4.81 12.02 -13.08
C LYS A 59 5.87 11.12 -12.46
N LEU A 60 5.90 9.85 -12.83
CA LEU A 60 6.92 8.91 -12.35
C LEU A 60 8.08 8.84 -13.34
N TYR A 61 9.31 8.81 -12.82
CA TYR A 61 10.49 8.46 -13.59
C TYR A 61 11.18 7.24 -12.99
N THR A 62 11.86 6.49 -13.85
CA THR A 62 12.77 5.41 -13.50
C THR A 62 14.18 5.81 -13.94
N THR A 63 15.21 5.36 -13.23
CA THR A 63 16.60 5.60 -13.62
C THR A 63 17.29 4.32 -14.05
N SER A 64 18.42 4.47 -14.74
CA SER A 64 19.29 3.36 -15.16
C SER A 64 20.08 2.75 -13.99
N VAL A 65 19.91 3.25 -12.77
CA VAL A 65 20.26 2.52 -11.54
C VAL A 65 19.37 1.29 -11.58
N ARG A 66 19.89 0.22 -12.20
CA ARG A 66 19.20 -1.03 -12.49
C ARG A 66 18.22 -1.26 -11.35
N THR A 67 16.93 -1.16 -11.63
CA THR A 67 15.94 -2.02 -11.00
C THR A 67 16.56 -3.38 -11.23
N MET A 68 17.31 -3.88 -10.25
CA MET A 68 18.05 -5.11 -10.42
C MET A 68 16.97 -6.09 -10.82
N PRO A 69 17.06 -6.74 -12.00
CA PRO A 69 16.15 -7.83 -12.28
C PRO A 69 16.28 -8.74 -11.07
N SER A 70 15.15 -9.01 -10.39
CA SER A 70 15.09 -9.83 -9.19
C SER A 70 16.03 -11.01 -9.40
N SER A 71 17.25 -10.93 -8.85
CA SER A 71 18.21 -12.01 -8.99
C SER A 71 17.80 -13.00 -7.94
N ALA A 72 16.76 -13.79 -8.25
CA ALA A 72 16.29 -15.01 -7.59
C ALA A 72 16.69 -15.14 -6.11
N THR A 73 16.48 -14.08 -5.32
CA THR A 73 16.82 -14.12 -3.90
C THR A 73 15.63 -14.77 -3.27
N LEU A 74 15.82 -15.98 -2.76
CA LEU A 74 14.74 -16.75 -2.17
C LEU A 74 14.06 -15.91 -1.10
N HIS A 75 12.73 -15.87 -1.13
CA HIS A 75 11.95 -15.20 -0.10
C HIS A 75 12.19 -15.86 1.27
N VAL A 76 12.79 -15.14 2.21
CA VAL A 76 13.15 -15.65 3.54
C VAL A 76 12.05 -15.32 4.55
N LYS A 77 11.55 -14.08 4.52
CA LYS A 77 10.53 -13.60 5.47
C LYS A 77 9.20 -14.34 5.28
N SER A 78 8.86 -14.65 4.04
CA SER A 78 7.70 -15.46 3.64
C SER A 78 7.75 -16.89 4.19
N ARG A 79 8.92 -17.37 4.65
CA ARG A 79 9.13 -18.72 5.20
C ARG A 79 9.46 -18.72 6.70
N CYS A 80 9.30 -17.59 7.39
CA CYS A 80 9.49 -17.51 8.85
C CYS A 80 8.65 -18.58 9.59
N PRO A 81 9.20 -19.30 10.59
CA PRO A 81 8.57 -20.52 11.13
C PRO A 81 7.13 -20.38 11.63
N GLN A 82 6.76 -19.19 12.13
CA GLN A 82 5.44 -18.89 12.66
C GLN A 82 4.75 -17.84 11.80
N TYR A 83 3.50 -18.09 11.44
CA TYR A 83 2.68 -17.14 10.69
C TYR A 83 2.28 -15.95 11.59
N PRO A 84 2.45 -14.68 11.14
CA PRO A 84 2.21 -13.49 11.95
C PRO A 84 0.85 -13.46 12.63
N GLY A 85 0.80 -12.95 13.87
CA GLY A 85 -0.45 -12.79 14.62
C GLY A 85 -1.14 -14.10 15.04
N SER A 86 -0.54 -15.26 14.78
CA SER A 86 -1.16 -16.57 14.99
C SER A 86 -0.24 -17.54 15.75
N LYS A 87 -0.74 -18.73 16.11
CA LYS A 87 0.08 -19.87 16.59
C LYS A 87 0.41 -20.87 15.47
N ILE A 88 0.07 -20.56 14.23
CA ILE A 88 0.25 -21.45 13.09
C ILE A 88 1.73 -21.54 12.75
N LYS A 89 2.23 -22.77 12.68
CA LYS A 89 3.59 -23.06 12.24
C LYS A 89 3.59 -23.40 10.77
N ARG A 90 4.44 -22.74 9.99
CA ARG A 90 4.66 -23.08 8.59
C ARG A 90 5.35 -24.44 8.51
N LEU A 91 5.05 -25.20 7.46
CA LEU A 91 5.87 -26.34 7.09
C LEU A 91 7.26 -25.80 6.68
N PRO A 92 8.37 -26.26 7.30
CA PRO A 92 9.71 -25.82 6.89
C PRO A 92 9.95 -26.14 5.42
N VAL A 93 10.34 -25.14 4.63
CA VAL A 93 10.64 -25.27 3.20
C VAL A 93 12.15 -25.07 3.01
N PRO A 94 12.92 -26.12 2.71
CA PRO A 94 14.33 -26.00 2.33
C PRO A 94 14.51 -25.13 1.08
N ASP A 95 15.65 -24.45 0.98
CA ASP A 95 15.94 -23.53 -0.13
C ASP A 95 15.87 -24.20 -1.51
N ASP A 96 16.32 -25.45 -1.63
CA ASP A 96 16.24 -26.27 -2.86
C ASP A 96 14.82 -26.75 -3.19
N LYS A 97 13.84 -26.50 -2.32
CA LYS A 97 12.43 -26.88 -2.49
C LYS A 97 11.48 -25.69 -2.60
N VAL A 98 12.00 -24.47 -2.61
CA VAL A 98 11.18 -23.26 -2.77
C VAL A 98 10.51 -23.23 -4.14
N ASP A 99 11.24 -23.44 -5.22
CA ASP A 99 10.69 -23.39 -6.58
C ASP A 99 9.64 -24.49 -6.81
N TRP A 100 8.46 -24.08 -7.29
CA TRP A 100 7.37 -24.97 -7.68
C TRP A 100 7.76 -26.03 -8.71
N SER A 101 8.76 -25.77 -9.56
CA SER A 101 9.30 -26.74 -10.53
C SER A 101 9.90 -27.98 -9.87
N GLN A 102 10.35 -27.85 -8.62
CA GLN A 102 10.92 -28.95 -7.85
C GLN A 102 9.81 -29.88 -7.38
N LYS A 103 9.92 -31.15 -7.76
CA LYS A 103 9.00 -32.20 -7.29
C LYS A 103 9.18 -32.38 -5.80
N TRP A 104 8.08 -32.23 -5.06
CA TRP A 104 8.05 -32.49 -3.62
C TRP A 104 6.68 -33.05 -3.20
N PRO A 105 6.41 -34.34 -3.49
CA PRO A 105 5.11 -34.96 -3.19
C PRO A 105 4.71 -34.94 -1.70
N GLN A 106 5.71 -34.87 -0.81
CA GLN A 106 5.51 -34.79 0.64
C GLN A 106 5.15 -33.37 1.11
N TYR A 107 5.14 -32.37 0.22
CA TYR A 107 4.77 -31.01 0.56
C TYR A 107 3.29 -30.93 0.96
N ASN A 108 3.05 -30.88 2.27
CA ASN A 108 1.71 -30.81 2.86
C ASN A 108 1.62 -29.62 3.83
N PRO A 109 1.59 -28.39 3.31
CA PRO A 109 1.51 -27.18 4.14
C PRO A 109 0.18 -27.08 4.87
N VAL A 110 0.20 -26.50 6.07
CA VAL A 110 -1.04 -26.21 6.80
C VAL A 110 -1.89 -25.19 6.03
N ASN A 111 -3.20 -25.39 6.00
CA ASN A 111 -4.14 -24.40 5.45
C ASN A 111 -4.50 -23.39 6.55
N HIS A 112 -4.27 -22.11 6.26
CA HIS A 112 -4.60 -21.04 7.18
C HIS A 112 -5.16 -19.82 6.43
N THR A 113 -6.34 -19.39 6.88
CA THR A 113 -6.90 -18.06 6.61
C THR A 113 -7.39 -17.50 7.94
N ASP A 114 -7.04 -16.26 8.25
CA ASP A 114 -7.37 -15.64 9.52
C ASP A 114 -8.91 -15.47 9.67
N PRO A 115 -9.48 -15.65 10.88
CA PRO A 115 -10.91 -15.46 11.10
C PRO A 115 -11.46 -14.08 10.67
N ALA A 116 -10.64 -13.03 10.71
CA ALA A 116 -11.04 -11.70 10.22
C ALA A 116 -11.23 -11.68 8.70
N VAL A 117 -10.41 -12.41 7.95
CA VAL A 117 -10.54 -12.59 6.50
C VAL A 117 -11.74 -13.50 6.18
N LEU A 118 -11.92 -14.59 6.94
CA LEU A 118 -13.04 -15.53 6.76
C LEU A 118 -14.42 -14.90 6.99
N LYS A 119 -14.50 -13.84 7.81
CA LYS A 119 -15.74 -13.04 7.98
C LYS A 119 -16.14 -12.28 6.71
N LYS A 120 -15.30 -12.28 5.66
CA LYS A 120 -15.54 -11.64 4.38
C LYS A 120 -15.92 -10.15 4.53
N PRO A 121 -15.07 -9.34 5.19
CA PRO A 121 -15.20 -7.88 5.10
C PRO A 121 -15.06 -7.42 3.64
N VAL A 122 -15.41 -6.17 3.36
CA VAL A 122 -15.43 -5.60 2.00
C VAL A 122 -14.07 -5.73 1.27
N TRP A 123 -12.97 -5.71 2.02
CA TRP A 123 -11.61 -5.84 1.50
C TRP A 123 -11.16 -7.30 1.29
N ALA A 124 -11.93 -8.31 1.69
CA ALA A 124 -11.57 -9.72 1.60
C ALA A 124 -12.45 -10.47 0.60
N ASP A 125 -11.81 -11.33 -0.19
CA ASP A 125 -12.51 -12.24 -1.10
C ASP A 125 -13.30 -13.31 -0.32
N ALA A 126 -14.26 -13.95 -1.00
CA ALA A 126 -14.81 -15.21 -0.52
C ALA A 126 -13.83 -16.37 -0.78
N GLU A 127 -14.07 -17.52 -0.16
CA GLU A 127 -13.30 -18.74 -0.40
C GLU A 127 -13.52 -19.29 -1.82
N ILE A 128 -12.45 -19.81 -2.43
CA ILE A 128 -12.51 -20.47 -3.74
C ILE A 128 -13.46 -21.66 -3.67
N GLY A 129 -14.27 -21.84 -4.72
CA GLY A 129 -15.32 -22.85 -4.82
C GLY A 129 -16.71 -22.21 -4.84
N VAL A 130 -16.96 -21.30 -3.89
CA VAL A 130 -18.15 -20.41 -3.95
C VAL A 130 -17.84 -19.15 -4.76
N PHE A 131 -16.57 -18.75 -4.76
CA PHE A 131 -16.06 -17.60 -5.50
C PHE A 131 -15.19 -18.05 -6.67
N SER A 132 -15.43 -17.46 -7.84
CA SER A 132 -14.73 -17.75 -9.10
C SER A 132 -14.12 -16.46 -9.67
N PRO A 133 -13.01 -15.96 -9.09
CA PRO A 133 -12.35 -14.75 -9.56
C PRO A 133 -11.70 -14.94 -10.92
N LYS A 134 -11.59 -13.84 -11.67
CA LYS A 134 -10.78 -13.79 -12.89
C LYS A 134 -9.36 -13.35 -12.54
N PHE A 135 -8.46 -14.31 -12.36
CA PHE A 135 -7.05 -14.04 -12.08
C PHE A 135 -6.29 -13.46 -13.27
N ASN A 136 -5.17 -12.79 -13.02
CA ASN A 136 -4.32 -12.15 -14.03
C ASN A 136 -5.06 -11.09 -14.89
N THR A 137 -6.08 -10.45 -14.32
CA THR A 137 -6.83 -9.35 -14.94
C THR A 137 -7.45 -8.45 -13.87
N VAL A 138 -8.04 -7.32 -14.28
CA VAL A 138 -8.89 -6.52 -13.40
C VAL A 138 -10.28 -7.15 -13.35
N ASP A 139 -10.70 -7.56 -12.16
CA ASP A 139 -11.94 -8.31 -11.91
C ASP A 139 -12.85 -7.52 -10.95
N ALA A 140 -13.93 -6.96 -11.50
CA ALA A 140 -14.91 -6.15 -10.75
C ALA A 140 -14.27 -5.02 -9.90
N GLY A 141 -13.25 -4.35 -10.45
CA GLY A 141 -12.54 -3.25 -9.79
C GLY A 141 -11.40 -3.69 -8.86
N VAL A 142 -11.22 -5.00 -8.64
CA VAL A 142 -10.03 -5.54 -7.96
C VAL A 142 -8.98 -5.86 -9.01
N ASP A 143 -7.82 -5.22 -8.94
CA ASP A 143 -6.68 -5.60 -9.76
C ASP A 143 -6.11 -6.94 -9.25
N ARG A 144 -6.14 -7.95 -10.11
CA ARG A 144 -5.57 -9.28 -9.84
C ARG A 144 -4.41 -9.57 -10.81
N THR A 145 -3.80 -8.55 -11.41
CA THR A 145 -2.61 -8.72 -12.24
C THR A 145 -1.36 -8.78 -11.37
N GLY A 146 -0.37 -9.59 -11.73
CA GLY A 146 0.93 -9.55 -11.06
C GLY A 146 1.82 -8.47 -11.68
N PHE A 147 2.51 -7.68 -10.85
CA PHE A 147 3.48 -6.68 -11.31
C PHE A 147 4.73 -7.31 -11.95
N GLU A 148 5.02 -8.57 -11.64
CA GLU A 148 6.13 -9.35 -12.21
C GLU A 148 5.67 -10.29 -13.34
N GLY A 149 4.44 -10.12 -13.83
CA GLY A 149 3.84 -10.90 -14.91
C GLY A 149 2.78 -11.89 -14.45
N THR A 150 2.39 -12.78 -15.35
CA THR A 150 1.32 -13.77 -15.12
C THR A 150 1.76 -14.82 -14.11
N TYR A 151 0.96 -15.01 -13.05
CA TYR A 151 1.16 -16.08 -12.08
C TYR A 151 0.30 -17.32 -12.42
N LYS A 152 0.77 -18.49 -11.97
CA LYS A 152 0.07 -19.76 -12.19
C LYS A 152 -1.16 -19.88 -11.31
N VAL A 153 -2.18 -20.58 -11.81
CA VAL A 153 -3.37 -20.95 -11.06
C VAL A 153 -3.50 -22.46 -11.11
N GLU A 154 -3.62 -23.10 -9.95
CA GLU A 154 -3.75 -24.54 -9.79
C GLU A 154 -4.92 -24.85 -8.86
N ASN A 155 -5.81 -25.78 -9.27
CA ASN A 155 -7.02 -26.13 -8.53
C ASN A 155 -7.88 -24.90 -8.13
N GLY A 156 -7.96 -23.92 -9.03
CA GLY A 156 -8.70 -22.67 -8.82
C GLY A 156 -8.04 -21.69 -7.86
N LYS A 157 -6.82 -21.95 -7.38
CA LYS A 157 -6.07 -21.05 -6.48
C LYS A 157 -4.80 -20.55 -7.15
N PRO A 158 -4.41 -19.29 -6.93
CA PRO A 158 -3.14 -18.79 -7.45
C PRO A 158 -1.97 -19.42 -6.69
N LEU A 159 -0.84 -19.54 -7.37
CA LEU A 159 0.44 -19.97 -6.79
C LEU A 159 1.38 -18.78 -6.67
N ASN A 160 1.98 -18.60 -5.49
CA ASN A 160 2.93 -17.54 -5.21
C ASN A 160 4.09 -17.57 -6.24
N PRO A 161 4.34 -16.48 -6.99
CA PRO A 161 5.30 -16.48 -8.08
C PRO A 161 6.74 -16.73 -7.60
N HIS A 162 7.03 -16.51 -6.31
CA HIS A 162 8.36 -16.71 -5.72
C HIS A 162 8.54 -18.07 -5.03
N GLY A 163 7.54 -18.96 -5.07
CA GLY A 163 7.67 -20.33 -4.60
C GLY A 163 6.87 -20.68 -3.34
N ARG A 164 7.19 -21.85 -2.79
CA ARG A 164 6.56 -22.43 -1.59
C ARG A 164 6.90 -21.64 -0.34
N THR A 165 5.88 -21.37 0.46
CA THR A 165 5.98 -20.64 1.73
C THR A 165 5.77 -21.52 2.96
N GLY A 166 5.28 -22.75 2.79
CA GLY A 166 4.95 -23.66 3.88
C GLY A 166 3.56 -23.46 4.50
N VAL A 167 2.71 -22.63 3.89
CA VAL A 167 1.31 -22.42 4.31
C VAL A 167 0.42 -22.16 3.08
N THR A 168 -0.76 -22.78 3.04
CA THR A 168 -1.79 -22.51 2.02
C THR A 168 -2.94 -21.68 2.60
N GLY A 169 -3.85 -21.23 1.76
CA GLY A 169 -4.90 -20.27 2.16
C GLY A 169 -4.40 -18.84 2.03
N ARG A 170 -5.08 -17.87 2.64
CA ARG A 170 -4.75 -16.45 2.50
C ARG A 170 -4.04 -15.84 3.70
N GLY A 171 -4.03 -16.56 4.82
CA GLY A 171 -3.57 -16.03 6.09
C GLY A 171 -4.28 -14.73 6.44
N LEU A 172 -3.54 -13.64 6.65
CA LEU A 172 -4.06 -12.30 6.95
C LEU A 172 -4.43 -11.48 5.71
N LEU A 173 -4.13 -11.96 4.50
CA LEU A 173 -4.37 -11.22 3.27
C LEU A 173 -5.81 -11.37 2.79
N GLY A 174 -6.40 -10.28 2.30
CA GLY A 174 -7.81 -10.27 1.89
C GLY A 174 -8.04 -10.98 0.56
N ARG A 175 -7.12 -10.79 -0.40
CA ARG A 175 -7.28 -11.24 -1.78
C ARG A 175 -6.53 -12.55 -2.01
N TRP A 176 -7.12 -13.40 -2.85
CA TRP A 176 -6.38 -14.50 -3.47
C TRP A 176 -5.42 -13.93 -4.52
N GLY A 177 -4.15 -14.31 -4.47
CA GLY A 177 -3.11 -13.83 -5.38
C GLY A 177 -2.44 -12.55 -4.88
N PRO A 178 -2.15 -11.57 -5.75
CA PRO A 178 -1.49 -10.34 -5.34
C PRO A 178 -2.40 -9.47 -4.48
N ASN A 179 -1.83 -8.90 -3.43
CA ASN A 179 -2.43 -7.89 -2.57
C ASN A 179 -1.58 -6.61 -2.72
N HIS A 180 -2.07 -5.69 -3.55
CA HIS A 180 -1.31 -4.50 -3.93
C HIS A 180 -1.29 -3.45 -2.81
N ALA A 181 -0.10 -2.92 -2.55
CA ALA A 181 0.18 -1.82 -1.65
C ALA A 181 0.88 -0.67 -2.41
N ALA A 182 0.99 0.48 -1.75
CA ALA A 182 1.80 1.60 -2.22
C ALA A 182 2.62 2.19 -1.06
N ASP A 183 3.91 2.39 -1.31
CA ASP A 183 4.90 2.84 -0.31
C ASP A 183 5.47 4.23 -0.67
N PRO A 184 4.94 5.32 -0.09
CA PRO A 184 5.44 6.67 -0.30
C PRO A 184 6.71 6.93 0.52
N ILE A 185 7.87 6.91 -0.14
CA ILE A 185 9.16 7.20 0.49
C ILE A 185 9.42 8.70 0.43
N VAL A 186 8.91 9.43 1.42
CA VAL A 186 9.13 10.88 1.53
C VAL A 186 10.50 11.15 2.16
N THR A 187 11.33 11.93 1.46
CA THR A 187 12.72 12.21 1.86
C THR A 187 13.07 13.69 1.85
N ARG A 188 14.03 14.07 2.70
CA ARG A 188 14.64 15.41 2.73
C ARG A 188 16.13 15.32 3.04
N TRP A 189 16.88 16.36 2.75
CA TRP A 189 18.27 16.47 3.22
C TRP A 189 18.31 16.78 4.72
N LYS A 190 19.24 16.14 5.45
CA LYS A 190 19.61 16.59 6.79
C LYS A 190 20.45 17.85 6.66
N VAL A 191 20.02 18.95 7.28
CA VAL A 191 20.69 20.25 7.19
C VAL A 191 21.12 20.75 8.57
N ASP A 192 22.16 21.59 8.60
CA ASP A 192 22.58 22.32 9.79
C ASP A 192 21.72 23.57 10.03
N ALA A 193 22.04 24.33 11.07
CA ALA A 193 21.31 25.56 11.43
C ALA A 193 21.39 26.67 10.35
N LYS A 194 22.34 26.58 9.41
CA LYS A 194 22.49 27.52 8.29
C LYS A 194 21.82 27.01 7.01
N GLY A 195 21.20 25.83 7.06
CA GLY A 195 20.56 25.19 5.91
C GLY A 195 21.54 24.43 5.00
N ALA A 196 22.80 24.25 5.40
CA ALA A 196 23.77 23.48 4.62
C ALA A 196 23.59 21.97 4.86
N LYS A 197 23.72 21.16 3.80
CA LYS A 197 23.61 19.70 3.90
C LYS A 197 24.70 19.13 4.81
N ILE A 198 24.32 18.35 5.81
CA ILE A 198 25.26 17.67 6.70
C ILE A 198 25.84 16.46 5.98
N LEU A 199 27.18 16.34 5.96
CA LEU A 199 27.89 15.21 5.39
C LEU A 199 28.12 14.13 6.45
N HIS A 200 27.96 12.87 6.06
CA HIS A 200 28.33 11.74 6.89
C HIS A 200 29.85 11.68 7.08
N SER A 201 30.30 11.37 8.29
CA SER A 201 31.72 11.46 8.69
C SER A 201 32.62 10.51 7.90
N VAL A 202 32.12 9.32 7.54
CA VAL A 202 32.89 8.28 6.84
C VAL A 202 32.75 8.42 5.32
N SER A 203 31.52 8.38 4.80
CA SER A 203 31.28 8.34 3.35
C SER A 203 31.48 9.69 2.67
N LYS A 204 31.56 10.79 3.45
CA LYS A 204 31.65 12.17 2.97
C LYS A 204 30.51 12.58 2.03
N ARG A 205 29.41 11.81 2.04
CA ARG A 205 28.20 12.09 1.27
C ARG A 205 27.14 12.77 2.14
N PRO A 206 26.23 13.56 1.55
CA PRO A 206 25.13 14.15 2.30
C PRO A 206 24.24 13.09 2.97
N ILE A 207 23.79 13.38 4.19
CA ILE A 207 22.86 12.53 4.93
C ILE A 207 21.43 12.82 4.45
N LEU A 208 20.74 11.78 3.99
CA LEU A 208 19.34 11.83 3.64
C LEU A 208 18.50 11.43 4.87
N GLN A 209 17.32 12.02 5.03
CA GLN A 209 16.32 11.55 6.00
C GLN A 209 15.07 11.08 5.26
N PHE A 210 14.38 10.10 5.82
CA PHE A 210 13.06 9.67 5.37
C PHE A 210 12.06 9.67 6.52
N VAL A 211 10.77 9.72 6.19
CA VAL A 211 9.70 9.58 7.17
C VAL A 211 9.48 8.09 7.45
N ALA A 212 9.60 7.71 8.72
CA ALA A 212 9.32 6.35 9.17
C ALA A 212 8.19 6.35 10.21
N ILE A 213 7.38 5.29 10.18
CA ILE A 213 6.41 4.98 11.23
C ILE A 213 6.81 3.72 11.99
N LYS A 214 6.47 3.68 13.27
CA LYS A 214 6.58 2.45 14.08
C LYS A 214 5.22 1.78 14.11
N ARG A 215 5.10 0.62 13.48
CA ARG A 215 3.81 -0.09 13.36
C ARG A 215 3.34 -0.54 14.74
N LYS A 216 2.04 -0.42 15.04
CA LYS A 216 1.48 -0.85 16.34
C LYS A 216 1.40 -2.37 16.50
N ASP A 217 1.33 -3.11 15.40
CA ASP A 217 1.12 -4.56 15.38
C ASP A 217 2.38 -5.37 15.71
N CYS A 218 3.53 -5.00 15.14
CA CYS A 218 4.81 -5.68 15.35
C CYS A 218 5.87 -4.83 16.08
N GLY A 219 5.66 -3.52 16.20
CA GLY A 219 6.63 -2.62 16.81
C GLY A 219 7.86 -2.35 15.95
N GLU A 220 7.86 -2.74 14.67
CA GLU A 220 8.95 -2.49 13.73
C GLU A 220 8.79 -1.12 13.04
N TRP A 221 9.92 -0.53 12.64
CA TRP A 221 9.92 0.69 11.82
C TRP A 221 9.66 0.34 10.36
N ALA A 222 8.89 1.17 9.67
CA ALA A 222 8.46 0.95 8.29
C ALA A 222 8.31 2.28 7.52
N ILE A 223 8.28 2.18 6.20
CA ILE A 223 7.76 3.25 5.33
C ILE A 223 6.25 3.36 5.59
N PRO A 224 5.67 4.57 5.66
CA PRO A 224 4.24 4.77 5.88
C PRO A 224 3.41 4.48 4.62
N GLY A 225 3.31 3.20 4.28
CA GLY A 225 2.56 2.69 3.14
C GLY A 225 1.40 1.80 3.55
N GLY A 226 0.47 1.60 2.62
CA GLY A 226 -0.73 0.82 2.88
C GLY A 226 -1.36 0.24 1.62
N MET A 227 -2.52 -0.37 1.79
CA MET A 227 -3.17 -1.16 0.75
C MET A 227 -3.80 -0.25 -0.31
N VAL A 228 -3.74 -0.66 -1.58
CA VAL A 228 -4.48 -0.01 -2.66
C VAL A 228 -5.94 -0.44 -2.55
N ASP A 229 -6.84 0.55 -2.43
CA ASP A 229 -8.27 0.27 -2.38
C ASP A 229 -8.81 -0.19 -3.75
N PRO A 230 -9.90 -1.00 -3.80
CA PRO A 230 -10.51 -1.41 -5.06
C PRO A 230 -10.86 -0.21 -5.95
N GLY A 231 -10.33 -0.19 -7.18
CA GLY A 231 -10.50 0.89 -8.14
C GLY A 231 -9.71 2.18 -7.84
N GLU A 232 -8.91 2.22 -6.77
CA GLU A 232 -8.04 3.35 -6.44
C GLU A 232 -6.80 3.37 -7.35
N GLN A 233 -6.40 4.56 -7.77
CA GLN A 233 -5.11 4.74 -8.46
C GLN A 233 -3.97 4.74 -7.44
N VAL A 234 -2.89 4.02 -7.73
CA VAL A 234 -1.68 3.96 -6.89
C VAL A 234 -1.17 5.35 -6.48
N SER A 235 -1.23 6.33 -7.37
CA SER A 235 -0.84 7.73 -7.07
C SER A 235 -1.68 8.36 -5.96
N LEU A 236 -2.97 8.04 -5.89
CA LEU A 236 -3.86 8.48 -4.83
C LEU A 236 -3.57 7.74 -3.53
N THR A 237 -3.34 6.42 -3.59
CA THR A 237 -2.94 5.60 -2.44
C THR A 237 -1.67 6.16 -1.79
N LEU A 238 -0.61 6.43 -2.56
CA LEU A 238 0.65 7.01 -2.05
C LEU A 238 0.42 8.29 -1.25
N GLN A 239 -0.42 9.19 -1.76
CA GLN A 239 -0.70 10.45 -1.08
C GLN A 239 -1.59 10.26 0.14
N ARG A 240 -2.64 9.42 0.03
CA ARG A 240 -3.59 9.11 1.10
C ARG A 240 -2.87 8.49 2.30
N GLU A 241 -2.14 7.40 2.07
CA GLU A 241 -1.43 6.66 3.12
C GLU A 241 -0.44 7.57 3.86
N PHE A 242 0.36 8.35 3.13
CA PHE A 242 1.27 9.31 3.76
C PHE A 242 0.53 10.36 4.60
N SER A 243 -0.59 10.87 4.11
CA SER A 243 -1.39 11.90 4.81
C SER A 243 -2.09 11.36 6.05
N GLU A 244 -2.50 10.10 6.04
CA GLU A 244 -3.19 9.44 7.14
C GLU A 244 -2.19 8.97 8.21
N GLU A 245 -1.15 8.26 7.81
CA GLU A 245 -0.22 7.61 8.74
C GLU A 245 0.83 8.55 9.33
N ALA A 246 1.31 9.54 8.56
CA ALA A 246 2.46 10.36 8.97
C ALA A 246 2.10 11.78 9.41
N LEU A 247 0.92 12.28 9.05
CA LEU A 247 0.49 13.66 9.32
C LEU A 247 -0.80 13.76 10.13
N ASN A 248 -1.44 12.62 10.45
CA ASN A 248 -2.73 12.54 11.14
C ASN A 248 -3.76 13.55 10.58
N SER A 249 -3.83 13.67 9.25
CA SER A 249 -4.61 14.72 8.57
C SER A 249 -6.11 14.68 8.89
N LEU A 250 -6.61 13.57 9.42
CA LEU A 250 -7.98 13.38 9.91
C LEU A 250 -8.29 14.14 11.20
N SER A 251 -7.27 14.50 11.98
CA SER A 251 -7.42 15.16 13.30
C SER A 251 -7.09 16.66 13.28
N VAL A 252 -6.83 17.24 12.11
CA VAL A 252 -6.38 18.64 11.97
C VAL A 252 -7.56 19.60 11.88
N VAL A 253 -7.45 20.76 12.56
CA VAL A 253 -8.44 21.84 12.50
C VAL A 253 -8.60 22.41 11.08
N PRO A 254 -9.81 22.80 10.64
CA PRO A 254 -10.09 23.16 9.25
C PRO A 254 -9.18 24.25 8.63
N ALA A 255 -8.75 25.23 9.43
CA ALA A 255 -7.91 26.34 8.95
C ALA A 255 -6.47 25.91 8.59
N GLU A 256 -5.88 24.95 9.31
CA GLU A 256 -4.53 24.44 9.04
C GLU A 256 -4.53 23.37 7.94
N ARG A 257 -5.68 22.70 7.76
CA ARG A 257 -5.86 21.62 6.78
C ARG A 257 -5.55 22.08 5.36
N ALA A 258 -5.94 23.29 4.96
CA ALA A 258 -5.68 23.80 3.62
C ALA A 258 -4.17 23.95 3.35
N LYS A 259 -3.42 24.52 4.29
CA LYS A 259 -1.97 24.73 4.18
C LYS A 259 -1.19 23.41 4.19
N ILE A 260 -1.58 22.47 5.05
CA ILE A 260 -1.01 21.12 5.06
C ILE A 260 -1.27 20.42 3.74
N HIS A 261 -2.53 20.45 3.26
CA HIS A 261 -2.93 19.82 2.01
C HIS A 261 -2.21 20.42 0.80
N GLU A 262 -2.02 21.75 0.76
CA GLU A 262 -1.24 22.42 -0.29
C GLU A 262 0.21 21.93 -0.33
N ARG A 263 0.87 21.81 0.83
CA ARG A 263 2.27 21.35 0.93
C ARG A 263 2.42 19.89 0.52
N ILE A 264 1.50 19.02 0.95
CA ILE A 264 1.46 17.61 0.52
C ILE A 264 1.25 17.55 -0.99
N ASN A 265 0.24 18.25 -1.52
CA ASN A 265 -0.02 18.30 -2.96
C ASN A 265 1.19 18.78 -3.75
N LYS A 266 1.89 19.80 -3.26
CA LYS A 266 3.12 20.30 -3.90
C LYS A 266 4.16 19.18 -4.03
N LEU A 267 4.38 18.39 -2.99
CA LEU A 267 5.32 17.26 -3.03
C LEU A 267 4.85 16.17 -3.99
N PHE A 268 3.61 15.69 -3.85
CA PHE A 268 3.11 14.55 -4.62
C PHE A 268 2.81 14.89 -6.10
N LYS A 269 2.69 16.18 -6.44
CA LYS A 269 2.67 16.65 -7.84
C LYS A 269 4.06 16.74 -8.48
N SER A 270 5.13 16.76 -7.68
CA SER A 270 6.50 16.74 -8.20
C SER A 270 6.83 15.37 -8.83
N PRO A 271 7.82 15.29 -9.73
CA PRO A 271 8.22 14.00 -10.29
C PRO A 271 8.69 13.03 -9.21
N GLY A 272 8.03 11.88 -9.12
CA GLY A 272 8.38 10.80 -8.18
C GLY A 272 9.35 9.81 -8.82
N PHE A 273 10.35 9.35 -8.07
CA PHE A 273 11.22 8.25 -8.49
C PHE A 273 10.54 6.92 -8.15
N GLN A 274 10.14 6.13 -9.16
CA GLN A 274 9.61 4.79 -8.89
C GLN A 274 10.77 3.85 -8.53
N VAL A 275 10.95 3.65 -7.22
CA VAL A 275 12.03 2.88 -6.63
C VAL A 275 11.87 1.40 -6.94
N TYR A 276 10.64 0.90 -6.79
CA TYR A 276 10.32 -0.50 -6.92
C TYR A 276 8.87 -0.71 -7.35
N LYS A 277 8.63 -1.77 -8.12
CA LYS A 277 7.30 -2.26 -8.45
C LYS A 277 7.37 -3.77 -8.62
N GLY A 278 6.71 -4.54 -7.75
CA GLY A 278 6.81 -6.00 -7.78
C GLY A 278 6.47 -6.68 -6.45
N TYR A 279 6.93 -7.92 -6.34
CA TYR A 279 6.76 -8.80 -5.19
C TYR A 279 7.49 -8.30 -3.93
N VAL A 280 6.84 -8.39 -2.77
CA VAL A 280 7.49 -8.09 -1.48
C VAL A 280 7.63 -9.37 -0.67
N ASP A 281 8.86 -9.68 -0.24
CA ASP A 281 9.11 -10.74 0.73
C ASP A 281 8.57 -10.32 2.11
N ASP A 282 7.30 -10.64 2.35
CA ASP A 282 6.53 -10.24 3.53
C ASP A 282 6.12 -11.49 4.32
N PRO A 283 6.22 -11.47 5.66
CA PRO A 283 5.88 -12.61 6.50
C PRO A 283 4.39 -13.01 6.46
N ARG A 284 3.51 -12.18 5.88
CA ARG A 284 2.10 -12.51 5.62
C ARG A 284 1.90 -13.37 4.38
N ASN A 285 2.89 -13.47 3.49
CA ASN A 285 2.77 -14.23 2.25
C ASN A 285 2.47 -15.71 2.52
N THR A 286 1.63 -16.30 1.68
CA THR A 286 1.29 -17.72 1.65
C THR A 286 1.56 -18.27 0.26
N ASP A 287 1.29 -19.56 0.06
CA ASP A 287 1.32 -20.19 -1.26
C ASP A 287 0.27 -19.61 -2.21
N ASN A 288 -0.78 -18.95 -1.68
CA ASN A 288 -1.94 -18.52 -2.46
C ASN A 288 -2.30 -17.03 -2.32
N ALA A 289 -1.54 -16.26 -1.55
CA ALA A 289 -1.70 -14.81 -1.43
C ALA A 289 -0.36 -14.17 -1.08
N TRP A 290 -0.03 -13.06 -1.71
CA TRP A 290 1.24 -12.36 -1.47
C TRP A 290 1.10 -10.85 -1.58
N MET A 291 2.04 -10.15 -0.96
CA MET A 291 2.18 -8.71 -1.08
C MET A 291 2.90 -8.32 -2.37
N GLU A 292 2.36 -7.32 -3.05
CA GLU A 292 3.08 -6.58 -4.08
C GLU A 292 2.99 -5.09 -3.76
N THR A 293 4.00 -4.31 -4.11
CA THR A 293 3.98 -2.86 -3.85
C THR A 293 4.47 -2.06 -5.04
N VAL A 294 4.04 -0.80 -5.10
CA VAL A 294 4.71 0.26 -5.83
C VAL A 294 5.35 1.20 -4.81
N ALA A 295 6.68 1.21 -4.73
CA ALA A 295 7.42 2.12 -3.87
C ALA A 295 7.89 3.33 -4.69
N VAL A 296 7.52 4.53 -4.24
CA VAL A 296 7.84 5.78 -4.94
C VAL A 296 8.50 6.75 -3.98
N ASN A 297 9.67 7.26 -4.36
CA ASN A 297 10.35 8.30 -3.62
C ASN A 297 9.94 9.69 -4.09
N PHE A 298 9.38 10.45 -3.15
CA PHE A 298 9.12 11.88 -3.29
C PHE A 298 10.14 12.65 -2.46
N HIS A 299 10.87 13.55 -3.11
CA HIS A 299 12.00 14.24 -2.47
C HIS A 299 11.75 15.73 -2.34
N ASP A 300 11.82 16.23 -1.10
CA ASP A 300 11.77 17.65 -0.78
C ASP A 300 13.19 18.23 -0.78
N GLU A 301 13.70 18.56 -1.97
CA GLU A 301 15.09 19.04 -2.17
C GLU A 301 15.36 20.34 -1.39
N SER A 302 14.42 21.28 -1.40
CA SER A 302 14.56 22.58 -0.71
C SER A 302 14.17 22.55 0.76
N GLY A 303 13.57 21.47 1.26
CA GLY A 303 13.08 21.36 2.63
C GLY A 303 11.91 22.29 2.97
N ASN A 304 11.13 22.73 1.98
CA ASN A 304 10.07 23.74 2.16
C ASN A 304 8.65 23.21 1.87
N SER A 305 8.49 21.89 1.82
CA SER A 305 7.20 21.23 1.62
C SER A 305 6.79 20.48 2.90
N VAL A 306 6.83 19.15 2.88
CA VAL A 306 6.48 18.28 4.00
C VAL A 306 7.51 18.38 5.13
N SER A 307 8.74 18.78 4.83
CA SER A 307 9.79 18.97 5.83
C SER A 307 9.44 19.99 6.93
N GLU A 308 8.54 20.93 6.63
CA GLU A 308 8.05 21.95 7.58
C GLU A 308 6.80 21.52 8.35
N LEU A 309 6.21 20.37 8.02
CA LEU A 309 5.00 19.89 8.68
C LEU A 309 5.38 19.11 9.95
N PRO A 310 4.67 19.33 11.07
CA PRO A 310 4.81 18.46 12.23
C PRO A 310 4.32 17.06 11.85
N LEU A 311 5.19 16.07 12.01
CA LEU A 311 4.79 14.68 11.85
C LEU A 311 3.92 14.27 13.04
N GLN A 312 2.77 13.66 12.76
CA GLN A 312 1.87 13.14 13.78
C GLN A 312 1.41 11.75 13.36
N ALA A 313 1.64 10.78 14.26
CA ALA A 313 1.32 9.39 13.97
C ALA A 313 -0.20 9.24 13.84
N GLY A 314 -0.64 8.62 12.74
CA GLY A 314 -2.04 8.28 12.52
C GLY A 314 -2.53 7.12 13.41
N ASP A 315 -3.77 6.69 13.17
CA ASP A 315 -4.44 5.69 14.00
C ASP A 315 -3.75 4.31 13.99
N ASP A 316 -3.01 3.96 12.93
CA ASP A 316 -2.31 2.68 12.81
C ASP A 316 -0.79 2.76 13.10
N ALA A 317 -0.26 3.98 13.25
CA ALA A 317 1.14 4.23 13.60
C ALA A 317 1.29 4.55 15.10
N GLY A 318 2.18 3.84 15.79
CA GLY A 318 2.47 4.10 17.22
C GLY A 318 3.38 5.31 17.42
N GLN A 319 4.28 5.55 16.46
CA GLN A 319 5.22 6.67 16.44
C GLN A 319 5.49 7.05 14.99
N VAL A 320 5.87 8.31 14.75
CA VAL A 320 6.34 8.81 13.45
C VAL A 320 7.53 9.72 13.67
N LYS A 321 8.55 9.65 12.82
CA LYS A 321 9.68 10.59 12.85
C LYS A 321 10.44 10.62 11.53
N TRP A 322 11.23 11.68 11.37
CA TRP A 322 12.34 11.68 10.43
C TRP A 322 13.46 10.78 10.96
N VAL A 323 13.98 9.93 10.09
CA VAL A 323 15.07 8.99 10.38
C VAL A 323 16.17 9.21 9.36
N ASP A 324 17.42 9.26 9.83
CA ASP A 324 18.58 9.27 8.94
C ASP A 324 18.63 7.94 8.16
N VAL A 325 18.72 8.03 6.84
CA VAL A 325 18.89 6.87 5.96
C VAL A 325 20.27 6.28 6.21
N ASP A 326 20.30 5.03 6.67
CA ASP A 326 21.52 4.31 7.05
C ASP A 326 21.28 2.80 6.93
N SER A 327 22.27 2.06 6.42
CA SER A 327 22.19 0.60 6.25
C SER A 327 22.03 -0.19 7.55
N SER A 328 22.34 0.40 8.71
CA SER A 328 22.16 -0.22 10.03
C SER A 328 20.74 -0.05 10.61
N PHE A 329 19.89 0.77 9.99
CA PHE A 329 18.55 1.03 10.51
C PHE A 329 17.60 -0.14 10.19
N ALA A 330 17.26 -0.91 11.22
CA ALA A 330 16.39 -2.08 11.08
C ALA A 330 14.96 -1.69 10.66
N LEU A 331 14.50 -2.27 9.54
CA LEU A 331 13.20 -1.99 8.93
C LEU A 331 12.40 -3.26 8.63
N TYR A 332 11.08 -3.10 8.68
CA TYR A 332 10.09 -4.10 8.30
C TYR A 332 10.22 -4.50 6.81
N ALA A 333 9.90 -5.77 6.51
CA ALA A 333 9.88 -6.32 5.14
C ALA A 333 11.13 -5.93 4.30
N SER A 334 10.96 -5.59 3.03
CA SER A 334 12.06 -5.24 2.12
C SER A 334 12.42 -3.74 2.15
N HIS A 335 11.95 -2.97 3.12
CA HIS A 335 12.03 -1.50 3.08
C HIS A 335 13.47 -0.96 3.07
N SER A 336 14.40 -1.66 3.74
CA SER A 336 15.83 -1.30 3.69
C SER A 336 16.39 -1.32 2.27
N HIS A 337 15.94 -2.26 1.42
CA HIS A 337 16.40 -2.33 0.04
C HIS A 337 15.88 -1.14 -0.79
N PHE A 338 14.64 -0.69 -0.54
CA PHE A 338 14.09 0.49 -1.19
C PHE A 338 14.89 1.74 -0.83
N LEU A 339 15.27 1.90 0.46
CA LEU A 339 16.09 3.02 0.90
C LEU A 339 17.50 3.00 0.33
N GLU A 340 18.11 1.83 0.14
CA GLU A 340 19.40 1.70 -0.54
C GLU A 340 19.34 2.27 -1.97
N LEU A 341 18.30 1.91 -2.72
CA LEU A 341 18.08 2.42 -4.08
C LEU A 341 17.85 3.92 -4.10
N VAL A 342 17.07 4.45 -3.13
CA VAL A 342 16.87 5.89 -2.97
C VAL A 342 18.18 6.60 -2.62
N ALA A 343 18.99 6.07 -1.70
CA ALA A 343 20.26 6.64 -1.33
C ALA A 343 21.22 6.70 -2.53
N LYS A 344 21.26 5.65 -3.35
CA LYS A 344 22.04 5.60 -4.61
C LYS A 344 21.58 6.67 -5.59
N GLU A 345 20.27 6.74 -5.87
CA GLU A 345 19.68 7.73 -6.77
C GLU A 345 19.99 9.17 -6.32
N ARG A 346 19.86 9.44 -5.03
CA ARG A 346 20.09 10.78 -4.46
C ARG A 346 21.58 11.09 -4.21
N LYS A 347 22.49 10.15 -4.46
CA LYS A 347 23.93 10.26 -4.13
C LYS A 347 24.17 10.55 -2.63
N ALA A 348 23.34 9.99 -1.78
CA ALA A 348 23.41 10.11 -0.33
C ALA A 348 24.37 9.08 0.29
N HIS A 349 24.60 9.21 1.59
CA HIS A 349 25.15 8.13 2.41
C HIS A 349 24.21 6.91 2.43
N TRP A 350 24.82 5.72 2.45
CA TRP A 350 24.21 4.43 2.76
C TRP A 350 25.08 3.69 3.78
#